data_AF-A0A1X1D9F5-F1
#
_entry.id   AF-A0A1X1D9F5-F1
#
_cell.length_a   1.000
_cell.length_b   1.000
_cell.length_c   1.000
_cell.angle_alpha   90.00
_cell.angle_beta   90.00
_cell.angle_gamma   90.00
#
_symmetry.space_group_name_H-M   'P 1'
#
loop_
_entity.id
_entity.type
_entity.pdbx_description
1 polymer ?
#
loop_
_entity_poly.entity_id
_entity_poly.type
_entity_poly.pdbx_seq_one_letter_code
_entity_poly.pdbx_strand_id
1 'polypeptide(L)'
;MNTELNTVLQKELDTINREEHRNDRPYFDVSFIKQYPGLYGLMCFLFVLTMGLLMYSDSFGTIEYTVCCVIFAVCNFFFFFHVNPSYQVKDIDKGAWKNCYTGDWYMEVHVREGFIQALMEGDVLTPAEKARLQSQYQKKGHLYFADIYRLRTR
;
A
#
# COMPACT_ATOMS: atom_id res chain seq x y z
N MET A 1 17.32 20.20 7.54
CA MET A 1 18.70 20.04 7.05
C MET A 1 19.13 18.58 7.30
N ASN A 2 18.50 17.63 6.60
CA ASN A 2 18.62 16.16 6.80
C ASN A 2 18.89 15.45 5.45
N THR A 3 19.53 16.16 4.51
CA THR A 3 19.51 15.78 3.09
C THR A 3 20.27 14.50 2.81
N GLU A 4 21.40 14.25 3.47
CA GLU A 4 22.20 13.03 3.23
C GLU A 4 21.51 11.76 3.71
N LEU A 5 21.00 11.73 4.95
CA LEU A 5 20.25 10.58 5.46
C LEU A 5 19.01 10.31 4.60
N ASN A 6 18.28 11.37 4.22
CA ASN A 6 17.13 11.24 3.34
C ASN A 6 17.51 10.71 1.95
N THR A 7 18.68 11.10 1.42
CA THR A 7 19.17 10.61 0.13
C THR A 7 19.51 9.12 0.19
N VAL A 8 20.16 8.69 1.27
CA VAL A 8 20.52 7.28 1.48
C VAL A 8 19.28 6.42 1.71
N LEU A 9 18.31 6.90 2.51
CA LEU A 9 17.02 6.23 2.68
C LEU A 9 16.22 6.18 1.38
N GLN A 10 16.20 7.26 0.59
CA GLN A 10 15.49 7.27 -0.69
C GLN A 10 16.10 6.29 -1.68
N LYS A 11 17.43 6.17 -1.74
CA LYS A 11 18.11 5.20 -2.60
C LYS A 11 17.74 3.76 -2.25
N GLU A 12 17.58 3.47 -0.97
CA GLU A 12 17.14 2.16 -0.51
C GLU A 12 15.67 1.91 -0.86
N LEU A 13 14.78 2.88 -0.60
CA LEU A 13 13.38 2.80 -1.00
C LEU A 13 13.21 2.67 -2.52
N ASP A 14 14.03 3.35 -3.33
CA ASP A 14 14.03 3.22 -4.79
C ASP A 14 14.44 1.83 -5.24
N THR A 15 15.29 1.16 -4.46
CA THR A 15 15.67 -0.22 -4.73
C THR A 15 14.50 -1.16 -4.44
N ILE A 16 13.82 -0.98 -3.31
CA ILE A 16 12.58 -1.72 -2.98
C ILE A 16 11.50 -1.45 -4.04
N ASN A 17 11.29 -0.20 -4.43
CA ASN A 17 10.31 0.18 -5.46
C ASN A 17 10.58 -0.53 -6.79
N ARG A 18 11.86 -0.71 -7.16
CA ARG A 18 12.23 -1.44 -8.38
C ARG A 18 12.03 -2.94 -8.24
N GLU A 19 12.41 -3.52 -7.10
CA GLU A 19 12.26 -4.96 -6.81
C GLU A 19 10.79 -5.37 -6.72
N GLU A 20 9.94 -4.55 -6.11
CA GLU A 20 8.50 -4.79 -5.96
C GLU A 20 7.64 -4.19 -7.10
N HIS A 21 8.27 -3.61 -8.13
CA HIS A 21 7.58 -2.94 -9.25
C HIS A 21 6.54 -1.88 -8.83
N ARG A 22 6.83 -1.12 -7.77
CA ARG A 22 5.96 -0.03 -7.28
C ARG A 22 6.14 1.22 -8.13
N ASN A 23 5.25 1.43 -9.09
CA ASN A 23 5.40 2.47 -10.12
C ASN A 23 4.24 3.49 -10.20
N ASP A 24 3.36 3.53 -9.19
CA ASP A 24 2.18 4.42 -9.11
C ASP A 24 1.20 4.31 -10.29
N ARG A 25 1.32 3.29 -11.15
CA ARG A 25 0.43 3.11 -12.30
C ARG A 25 -0.74 2.21 -11.95
N PRO A 26 -1.95 2.50 -12.46
CA PRO A 26 -3.06 1.58 -12.39
C PRO A 26 -2.81 0.41 -13.35
N TYR A 27 -2.89 -0.79 -12.81
CA TYR A 27 -2.82 -2.05 -13.55
C TYR A 27 -4.20 -2.66 -13.63
N PHE A 28 -4.51 -3.25 -14.79
CA PHE A 28 -5.66 -4.11 -14.93
C PHE A 28 -5.32 -5.47 -14.32
N ASP A 29 -5.92 -5.78 -13.18
CA ASP A 29 -5.67 -7.01 -12.44
C ASP A 29 -6.96 -7.79 -12.19
N VAL A 30 -6.94 -9.07 -12.55
CA VAL A 30 -8.06 -10.01 -12.34
C VAL A 30 -7.79 -10.89 -11.10
N SER A 31 -6.73 -10.58 -10.34
CA SER A 31 -6.34 -11.33 -9.15
C SER A 31 -7.44 -11.38 -8.10
N PHE A 32 -8.28 -10.34 -7.98
CA PHE A 32 -9.43 -10.37 -7.06
C PHE A 32 -10.36 -11.57 -7.30
N ILE A 33 -10.71 -11.84 -8.56
CA ILE A 33 -11.58 -12.97 -8.93
C ILE A 33 -10.87 -14.31 -8.67
N LYS A 34 -9.56 -14.38 -8.92
CA LYS A 34 -8.77 -15.60 -8.69
C LYS A 34 -8.57 -15.91 -7.21
N GLN A 35 -8.37 -14.87 -6.40
CA GLN A 35 -8.07 -14.98 -4.97
C GLN A 35 -9.36 -15.19 -4.15
N TYR A 36 -10.47 -14.59 -4.57
CA TYR A 36 -11.76 -14.67 -3.87
C TYR A 36 -12.90 -15.10 -4.80
N PRO A 37 -12.82 -16.29 -5.44
CA PRO A 37 -13.82 -16.72 -6.42
C PRO A 37 -15.20 -16.90 -5.81
N GLY A 38 -15.27 -17.38 -4.55
CA GLY A 38 -16.55 -17.55 -3.85
C GLY A 38 -17.23 -16.22 -3.51
N LEU A 39 -16.46 -15.21 -3.09
CA LEU A 39 -16.99 -13.88 -2.77
C LEU A 39 -17.51 -13.18 -4.03
N TYR A 40 -16.74 -13.25 -5.11
CA TYR A 40 -17.16 -12.70 -6.41
C TYR A 40 -18.39 -13.43 -6.97
N GLY A 41 -18.42 -14.77 -6.88
CA GLY A 41 -19.58 -15.56 -7.29
C GLY A 41 -20.84 -15.24 -6.48
N LEU A 42 -20.71 -15.08 -5.15
CA LEU A 42 -21.81 -14.67 -4.29
C LEU A 42 -22.34 -13.28 -4.66
N MET A 43 -21.45 -12.33 -4.92
CA MET A 43 -21.82 -10.99 -5.38
C MET A 43 -22.62 -11.04 -6.69
N CYS A 44 -22.17 -11.80 -7.69
CA CYS A 44 -22.90 -11.98 -8.94
C CYS A 44 -24.27 -12.64 -8.72
N PHE A 45 -24.33 -13.66 -7.86
CA PHE A 45 -25.59 -14.34 -7.52
C PHE A 45 -26.61 -13.39 -6.86
N LEU A 46 -26.16 -12.60 -5.87
CA LEU A 46 -27.01 -11.60 -5.21
C LEU A 46 -27.45 -10.49 -6.17
N PHE A 47 -26.60 -10.11 -7.13
CA PHE A 47 -26.97 -9.16 -8.16
C PHE A 47 -28.09 -9.71 -9.06
N VAL A 48 -28.00 -10.97 -9.48
CA VAL A 48 -29.06 -11.62 -10.28
C VAL A 48 -30.37 -11.70 -9.48
N LEU A 49 -30.32 -12.05 -8.19
CA LEU A 49 -31.51 -12.02 -7.34
C LEU A 49 -32.11 -10.62 -7.23
N THR A 50 -31.27 -9.60 -7.09
CA THR A 50 -31.69 -8.19 -7.05
C THR A 50 -32.39 -7.80 -8.36
N MET A 51 -31.84 -8.22 -9.51
CA MET A 51 -32.47 -7.99 -10.82
C MET A 51 -33.83 -8.69 -10.93
N GLY A 52 -33.92 -9.94 -10.47
CA GLY A 52 -35.19 -10.66 -10.42
C GLY A 52 -36.25 -9.94 -9.59
N LEU A 53 -35.86 -9.38 -8.43
CA LEU A 53 -36.76 -8.64 -7.56
C LEU A 53 -37.20 -7.30 -8.15
N LEU A 54 -36.30 -6.57 -8.81
CA LEU A 54 -36.64 -5.34 -9.52
C LEU A 54 -37.61 -5.60 -10.68
N MET A 55 -37.45 -6.70 -11.41
CA MET A 55 -38.35 -7.07 -12.51
C MET A 55 -39.71 -7.57 -12.03
N TYR A 56 -39.77 -8.18 -10.84
CA TYR A 56 -41.03 -8.66 -10.26
C TYR A 56 -41.89 -7.53 -9.66
N SER A 57 -41.26 -6.45 -9.21
CA SER A 57 -41.93 -5.36 -8.52
C SER A 57 -42.49 -4.32 -9.49
N ASP A 58 -43.79 -4.06 -9.41
CA ASP A 58 -44.46 -2.98 -10.15
C ASP A 58 -44.02 -1.57 -9.71
N SER A 59 -43.26 -1.45 -8.61
CA SER A 59 -42.80 -0.16 -8.08
C SER A 59 -41.55 0.39 -8.77
N PHE A 60 -40.82 -0.44 -9.53
CA PHE A 60 -39.56 -0.05 -10.17
C PHE A 60 -39.69 -0.09 -11.69
N GLY A 61 -39.23 0.95 -12.36
CA GLY A 61 -39.26 1.06 -13.81
C GLY A 61 -37.95 0.66 -14.49
N THR A 62 -37.89 0.91 -15.80
CA THR A 62 -36.72 0.62 -16.63
C THR A 62 -35.50 1.46 -16.26
N ILE A 63 -35.70 2.65 -15.68
CA ILE A 63 -34.61 3.55 -15.29
C ILE A 63 -33.85 2.97 -14.10
N GLU A 64 -34.55 2.50 -13.08
CA GLU A 64 -33.97 1.93 -11.86
C GLU A 64 -33.16 0.68 -12.16
N TYR A 65 -33.69 -0.18 -13.04
CA TYR A 65 -32.95 -1.32 -13.59
C TYR A 65 -31.63 -0.89 -14.24
N THR A 66 -31.71 0.09 -15.15
CA THR A 66 -30.55 0.59 -15.89
C THR A 66 -29.51 1.18 -14.94
N VAL A 67 -29.93 2.00 -13.97
CA VAL A 67 -29.05 2.60 -12.96
C VAL A 67 -28.38 1.52 -12.12
N CYS A 68 -29.12 0.49 -11.69
CA CYS A 68 -28.55 -0.60 -10.92
C CYS A 68 -27.48 -1.38 -11.70
N CYS A 69 -27.74 -1.67 -12.98
CA CYS A 69 -26.75 -2.30 -13.87
C CYS A 69 -25.51 -1.42 -14.07
N VAL A 70 -25.68 -0.11 -14.27
CA VAL A 70 -24.57 0.83 -14.44
C VAL A 70 -23.72 0.91 -13.18
N ILE A 71 -24.34 1.05 -11.99
CA ILE A 71 -23.61 1.09 -10.72
C ILE A 71 -22.85 -0.23 -10.53
N PHE A 72 -23.50 -1.37 -10.75
CA PHE A 72 -22.86 -2.67 -10.63
C PHE A 72 -21.66 -2.79 -11.58
N ALA A 73 -21.80 -2.38 -12.84
CA ALA A 73 -20.72 -2.40 -13.83
C ALA A 73 -19.56 -1.47 -13.43
N VAL A 74 -19.85 -0.26 -12.94
CA VAL A 74 -18.83 0.70 -12.49
C VAL A 74 -18.09 0.17 -11.25
N CYS A 75 -18.82 -0.32 -10.25
CA CYS A 75 -18.19 -0.89 -9.05
C CYS A 75 -17.36 -2.13 -9.39
N ASN A 76 -17.84 -2.99 -10.31
CA ASN A 76 -17.06 -4.13 -10.79
C ASN A 76 -15.82 -3.68 -11.56
N PHE A 77 -15.94 -2.65 -12.40
CA PHE A 77 -14.83 -2.08 -13.13
C PHE A 77 -13.70 -1.64 -12.18
N PHE A 78 -14.03 -1.00 -11.06
CA PHE A 78 -13.05 -0.60 -10.04
C PHE A 78 -12.32 -1.79 -9.39
N PHE A 79 -12.96 -2.95 -9.21
CA PHE A 79 -12.26 -4.13 -8.69
C PHE A 79 -11.13 -4.63 -9.58
N PHE A 80 -11.13 -4.27 -10.87
CA PHE A 80 -10.07 -4.65 -11.79
C PHE A 80 -8.88 -3.69 -11.80
N PHE A 81 -8.91 -2.59 -11.06
CA PHE A 81 -7.78 -1.66 -10.99
C PHE A 81 -7.02 -1.84 -9.69
N HIS A 82 -5.77 -2.25 -9.82
CA HIS A 82 -4.82 -2.26 -8.73
C HIS A 82 -3.76 -1.17 -8.92
N VAL A 83 -3.42 -0.43 -7.88
CA VAL A 83 -2.35 0.58 -7.90
C VAL A 83 -1.32 0.19 -6.85
N ASN A 84 -0.06 0.09 -7.26
CA ASN A 84 1.08 -0.10 -6.36
C ASN A 84 1.82 1.23 -6.17
N PRO A 85 1.51 2.01 -5.12
CA PRO A 85 2.11 3.32 -4.91
C PRO A 85 3.60 3.19 -4.57
N SER A 86 4.44 4.07 -5.12
CA SER A 86 5.88 4.07 -4.84
C SER A 86 6.19 4.60 -3.44
N TYR A 87 7.21 4.04 -2.80
CA TYR A 87 7.72 4.49 -1.51
C TYR A 87 8.61 5.73 -1.62
N GLN A 88 8.33 6.77 -0.83
CA GLN A 88 9.15 7.99 -0.78
C GLN A 88 9.44 8.43 0.65
N VAL A 89 10.66 8.92 0.91
CA VAL A 89 11.11 9.34 2.26
C VAL A 89 10.22 10.44 2.84
N LYS A 90 9.73 11.35 2.00
CA LYS A 90 8.85 12.46 2.39
C LYS A 90 7.51 12.01 3.00
N ASP A 91 7.14 10.75 2.78
CA ASP A 91 5.86 10.16 3.15
C ASP A 91 5.98 9.21 4.38
N ILE A 92 7.19 8.96 4.92
CA ILE A 92 7.43 8.02 6.03
C ILE A 92 6.66 8.35 7.32
N ASP A 93 6.48 9.64 7.64
CA ASP A 93 5.83 10.10 8.89
C ASP A 93 4.55 10.91 8.63
N LYS A 94 4.13 11.01 7.37
CA LYS A 94 2.81 11.54 7.02
C LYS A 94 1.85 10.36 6.98
N GLY A 95 0.61 10.56 7.42
CA GLY A 95 -0.46 9.59 7.16
C GLY A 95 -0.64 9.47 5.66
N ALA A 96 0.11 8.56 5.04
CA ALA A 96 0.20 8.44 3.59
C ALA A 96 -1.08 7.77 3.10
N TRP A 97 -2.12 8.58 2.86
CA TRP A 97 -3.40 8.17 2.26
C TRP A 97 -3.22 7.27 1.03
N LYS A 98 -2.10 7.43 0.31
CA LYS A 98 -1.72 6.58 -0.83
C LYS A 98 -1.55 5.11 -0.46
N ASN A 99 -1.00 4.80 0.71
CA ASN A 99 -0.73 3.44 1.14
C ASN A 99 -1.94 2.74 1.77
N CYS A 100 -2.90 3.52 2.28
CA CYS A 100 -4.20 3.00 2.72
C CYS A 100 -4.95 2.26 1.61
N TYR A 101 -4.70 2.60 0.33
CA TYR A 101 -5.31 1.95 -0.82
C TYR A 101 -4.86 0.49 -1.01
N THR A 102 -3.61 0.19 -0.65
CA THR A 102 -3.01 -1.16 -0.78
C THR A 102 -3.12 -1.96 0.53
N GLY A 103 -3.46 -1.30 1.65
CA GLY A 103 -3.47 -1.90 2.98
C GLY A 103 -2.08 -2.04 3.63
N ASP A 104 -1.01 -1.71 2.90
CA ASP A 104 0.35 -1.66 3.41
C ASP A 104 0.55 -0.42 4.29
N TRP A 105 1.16 -0.59 5.46
CA TRP A 105 1.56 0.54 6.30
C TRP A 105 3.03 0.87 6.07
N TYR A 106 3.33 2.10 5.65
CA TYR A 106 4.73 2.60 5.50
C TYR A 106 5.59 2.39 6.75
N MET A 107 4.96 2.38 7.93
CA MET A 107 5.62 2.17 9.22
C MET A 107 6.15 0.74 9.41
N GLU A 108 5.67 -0.22 8.64
CA GLU A 108 6.00 -1.65 8.74
C GLU A 108 7.00 -2.11 7.66
N VAL A 109 7.49 -1.18 6.83
CA VAL A 109 8.49 -1.50 5.81
C VAL A 109 9.82 -1.77 6.49
N HIS A 110 10.28 -3.02 6.38
CA HIS A 110 11.52 -3.49 6.97
C HIS A 110 12.71 -3.02 6.16
N VAL A 111 13.76 -2.61 6.87
CA VAL A 111 15.03 -2.24 6.26
C VAL A 111 15.86 -3.50 6.08
N ARG A 112 16.50 -3.66 4.91
CA ARG A 112 17.36 -4.82 4.63
C ARG A 112 18.57 -4.83 5.57
N GLU A 113 18.98 -6.02 6.03
CA GLU A 113 20.11 -6.17 6.96
C GLU A 113 21.41 -5.58 6.41
N GLY A 114 21.68 -5.76 5.12
CA GLY A 114 22.86 -5.18 4.47
C GLY A 114 22.87 -3.65 4.49
N PHE A 115 21.69 -3.01 4.39
CA PHE A 115 21.59 -1.55 4.52
C PHE A 115 21.80 -1.10 5.96
N ILE A 116 21.30 -1.86 6.94
CA ILE A 116 21.54 -1.56 8.37
C ILE A 116 23.04 -1.60 8.65
N GLN A 117 23.76 -2.61 8.17
CA GLN A 117 25.22 -2.72 8.33
C GLN A 117 25.94 -1.54 7.67
N ALA A 118 25.62 -1.24 6.41
CA ALA A 118 26.20 -0.10 5.69
C ALA A 118 25.94 1.25 6.40
N LEU A 119 24.77 1.41 7.03
CA LEU A 119 24.42 2.61 7.79
C LEU A 119 25.19 2.72 9.12
N MET A 120 25.50 1.58 9.75
CA MET A 120 26.31 1.53 10.98
C MET A 120 27.80 1.76 10.69
N GLU A 121 28.30 1.27 9.56
CA GLU A 121 29.69 1.45 9.14
C GLU A 121 29.95 2.85 8.54
N GLY A 122 28.98 3.43 7.83
CA GLY A 122 29.12 4.73 7.19
C GLY A 122 29.10 5.93 8.15
N ASP A 123 29.54 7.09 7.67
CA ASP A 123 29.61 8.33 8.47
C ASP A 123 28.30 9.16 8.48
N VAL A 124 27.24 8.61 7.89
CA VAL A 124 25.94 9.31 7.76
C VAL A 124 25.32 9.56 9.12
N LEU A 125 25.55 8.69 10.11
CA LEU A 125 25.02 8.77 11.48
C LEU A 125 26.11 9.15 12.49
N THR A 126 25.73 9.95 13.49
CA THR A 126 26.60 10.26 14.63
C THR A 126 26.76 9.03 15.55
N PRO A 127 27.83 8.94 16.35
CA PRO A 127 28.04 7.81 17.27
C PRO A 127 26.87 7.58 18.24
N ALA A 128 26.23 8.66 18.71
CA ALA A 128 25.07 8.60 19.59
C ALA A 128 23.83 8.04 18.88
N GLU A 129 23.59 8.44 17.63
CA GLU A 129 22.52 7.88 16.80
C GLU A 129 22.75 6.39 16.54
N LYS A 130 23.98 6.00 16.15
CA LYS A 130 24.34 4.58 15.93
C LYS A 130 24.08 3.73 17.16
N ALA A 131 24.51 4.18 18.34
CA ALA A 131 24.28 3.45 19.59
C ALA A 131 22.78 3.27 19.91
N ARG A 132 21.97 4.32 19.69
CA ARG A 132 20.51 4.25 19.87
C ARG A 132 19.87 3.25 18.89
N LEU A 133 20.25 3.34 17.62
CA LEU A 133 19.74 2.51 16.53
C LEU A 133 20.12 1.03 16.76
N GLN A 134 21.35 0.76 17.21
CA GLN A 134 21.82 -0.57 17.59
C GLN A 134 21.05 -1.11 18.79
N SER A 135 20.74 -0.30 19.80
CA SER A 135 19.92 -0.73 20.94
C SER A 135 18.48 -1.10 20.52
N GLN A 136 17.92 -0.43 19.52
CA GLN A 136 16.60 -0.76 18.97
C GLN A 136 16.65 -2.05 18.17
N TYR A 137 17.68 -2.23 17.34
CA TYR A 137 17.91 -3.46 16.58
C TYR A 137 18.05 -4.67 17.50
N GLN A 138 18.84 -4.58 18.57
CA GLN A 138 19.02 -5.68 19.53
C GLN A 138 17.72 -6.05 20.28
N LYS A 139 16.80 -5.10 20.47
CA LYS A 139 15.51 -5.35 21.13
C LYS A 139 14.46 -5.95 20.18
N LYS A 140 14.41 -5.46 18.94
CA LYS A 140 13.36 -5.82 17.98
C LYS A 140 13.77 -6.95 17.03
N GLY A 141 15.06 -7.12 16.78
CA GLY A 141 15.62 -8.00 15.75
C GLY A 141 15.51 -7.44 14.32
N HIS A 142 14.81 -6.33 14.13
CA HIS A 142 14.61 -5.67 12.84
C HIS A 142 14.46 -4.16 13.05
N LEU A 143 14.58 -3.40 11.95
CA LEU A 143 14.39 -1.95 11.94
C LEU A 143 13.45 -1.54 10.81
N TYR A 144 12.65 -0.53 11.11
CA TYR A 144 11.77 0.09 10.13
C TYR A 144 12.37 1.40 9.60
N PHE A 145 12.02 1.78 8.38
CA PHE A 145 12.43 3.09 7.82
C PHE A 145 11.99 4.26 8.73
N ALA A 146 10.84 4.13 9.39
CA ALA A 146 10.34 5.10 10.35
C ALA A 146 11.23 5.25 11.60
N ASP A 147 11.83 4.16 12.09
CA ASP A 147 12.72 4.22 13.26
C ASP A 147 13.96 5.07 12.94
N ILE A 148 14.52 4.92 11.74
CA ILE A 148 15.71 5.66 11.27
C ILE A 148 15.35 7.12 10.98
N TYR A 149 14.25 7.36 10.25
CA TYR A 149 13.82 8.72 9.89
C TYR A 149 13.53 9.59 11.13
N ARG A 150 12.99 8.99 12.20
CA ARG A 150 12.68 9.69 13.45
C ARG A 150 13.90 10.08 14.29
N LEU A 151 15.10 9.58 13.98
CA LEU A 151 16.31 9.96 14.71
C LEU A 151 16.64 11.45 14.59
N ARG A 152 16.34 12.05 13.44
CA ARG A 152 16.66 13.45 13.11
C ARG A 152 15.47 14.37 12.91
N THR A 153 14.27 13.86 13.17
CA THR A 153 13.02 14.59 12.96
C THR A 153 12.35 14.95 14.29
N ARG A 154 12.97 14.60 15.43
CA ARG A 154 12.59 15.05 16.77
C ARG A 154 13.47 16.19 17.27
#